data_AF-E2BF90-F1
#
_entry.id   AF-E2BF90-F1
#
_cell.length_a   1.000
_cell.length_b   1.000
_cell.length_c   1.000
_cell.angle_alpha   90.00
_cell.angle_beta   90.00
_cell.angle_gamma   90.00
#
_symmetry.space_group_name_H-M   'P 1'
#
loop_
_entity.id
_entity.type
_entity.pdbx_description
1 polymer ?
#
loop_
_entity_poly.entity_id
_entity_poly.type
_entity_poly.pdbx_seq_one_letter_code
_entity_poly.pdbx_strand_id
1 'polypeptide(L)'
;KSSDIKTHSKEQALAWTLNLGLSRSKYKELRNMSNVQGIKQYLSYYNIRLAKIACYPPRETVTISDTHASIKLQALLDLTVCRILETYNIDTNFEKRNLKLISKWGFDGASCQNLHEQT
;
A
#
# COMPACT_ATOMS: atom_id res chain seq x y z
N LYS A 1 5.35 -6.18 35.63
CA LYS A 1 4.07 -6.04 34.91
C LYS A 1 4.40 -5.84 33.43
N SER A 2 4.33 -6.91 32.63
CA SER A 2 4.55 -6.83 31.19
C SER A 2 3.34 -6.13 30.59
N SER A 3 3.49 -4.88 30.14
CA SER A 3 2.49 -4.26 29.28
C SER A 3 2.42 -5.09 28.00
N ASP A 4 1.27 -5.66 27.69
CA ASP A 4 1.05 -6.33 26.42
C ASP A 4 1.33 -5.34 25.30
N ILE A 5 2.51 -5.47 24.66
CA ILE A 5 2.90 -4.63 23.55
C ILE A 5 1.94 -4.94 22.41
N LYS A 6 0.99 -4.02 22.16
CA LYS A 6 0.02 -4.14 21.09
C LYS A 6 0.77 -4.20 19.75
N THR A 7 0.88 -5.39 19.18
CA THR A 7 1.45 -5.60 17.85
C THR A 7 0.66 -4.77 16.84
N HIS A 8 1.36 -3.93 16.07
CA HIS A 8 0.73 -3.07 15.07
C HIS A 8 0.13 -3.87 13.93
N SER A 9 -0.87 -3.31 13.25
CA SER A 9 -1.44 -3.94 12.05
C SER A 9 -0.45 -3.91 10.88
N LYS A 10 -0.65 -4.78 9.89
CA LYS A 10 0.19 -4.82 8.68
C LYS A 10 0.09 -3.52 7.86
N GLU A 11 -1.08 -2.88 7.88
CA GLU A 11 -1.36 -1.58 7.26
C GLU A 11 -0.58 -0.46 7.95
N GLN A 12 -0.54 -0.45 9.29
CA GLN A 12 0.25 0.52 10.05
C GLN A 12 1.76 0.39 9.77
N ALA A 13 2.27 -0.84 9.70
CA ALA A 13 3.67 -1.07 9.37
C ALA A 13 4.02 -0.61 7.93
N LEU A 14 3.10 -0.80 6.98
CA LEU A 14 3.25 -0.27 5.62
C LEU A 14 3.24 1.27 5.62
N ALA A 15 2.32 1.90 6.35
CA ALA A 15 2.23 3.35 6.46
C ALA A 15 3.52 3.96 7.00
N TRP A 16 4.11 3.39 8.05
CA TRP A 16 5.42 3.84 8.56
C TRP A 16 6.54 3.70 7.55
N THR A 17 6.57 2.58 6.82
CA THR A 17 7.59 2.37 5.77
C THR A 17 7.53 3.47 4.72
N LEU A 18 6.33 3.89 4.32
CA LEU A 18 6.12 4.97 3.35
C LEU A 18 6.44 6.35 3.94
N ASN A 19 5.87 6.69 5.10
CA ASN A 19 6.02 8.00 5.74
C ASN A 19 7.48 8.31 6.11
N LEU A 20 8.25 7.28 6.45
CA LEU A 20 9.67 7.41 6.83
C LEU A 20 10.63 7.15 5.67
N GLY A 21 10.14 6.87 4.45
CA GLY A 21 10.99 6.59 3.28
C GLY A 21 11.92 5.39 3.47
N LEU A 22 11.47 4.36 4.20
CA LEU A 22 12.31 3.21 4.53
C LEU A 22 12.40 2.23 3.36
N SER A 23 13.63 1.86 3.01
CA SER A 23 13.88 0.71 2.15
C SER A 23 13.58 -0.61 2.88
N ARG A 24 13.48 -1.71 2.13
CA ARG A 24 13.31 -3.06 2.69
C ARG A 24 14.45 -3.43 3.66
N SER A 25 15.69 -3.07 3.34
CA SER A 25 16.86 -3.36 4.20
C SER A 25 16.78 -2.55 5.49
N LYS A 26 16.57 -1.24 5.40
CA LYS A 26 16.44 -0.36 6.57
C LYS A 26 15.32 -0.79 7.50
N TYR A 27 14.16 -1.19 6.97
CA TYR A 27 13.06 -1.70 7.80
C TYR A 27 13.44 -2.99 8.53
N LYS A 28 14.09 -3.94 7.84
CA LYS A 28 14.54 -5.19 8.46
C LYS A 28 15.57 -4.93 9.56
N GLU A 29 16.49 -3.99 9.34
CA GLU A 29 17.48 -3.58 10.31
C GLU A 29 16.84 -2.94 11.54
N LEU A 30 15.91 -2.00 11.34
CA LEU A 30 15.11 -1.39 12.42
C LEU A 30 14.41 -2.45 13.28
N ARG A 31 13.76 -3.42 12.63
CA ARG A 31 13.12 -4.54 13.32
C ARG A 31 14.13 -5.39 14.08
N ASN A 32 15.29 -5.68 13.50
CA ASN A 32 16.31 -6.49 14.15
C ASN A 32 16.88 -5.79 15.38
N MET A 33 17.22 -4.49 15.27
CA MET A 33 17.68 -3.68 16.41
C MET A 33 16.64 -3.67 17.54
N SER A 34 15.36 -3.49 17.20
CA SER A 34 14.25 -3.54 18.15
C SER A 34 14.12 -4.90 18.83
N ASN A 35 14.22 -6.00 18.08
CA ASN A 35 14.17 -7.35 18.64
C ASN A 35 15.34 -7.65 19.57
N VAL A 36 16.56 -7.18 19.26
CA VAL A 36 17.75 -7.33 20.11
C VAL A 36 17.53 -6.62 21.46
N GLN A 37 16.80 -5.49 21.46
CA GLN A 37 16.40 -4.77 22.67
C GLN A 37 15.19 -5.40 23.38
N GLY A 38 14.70 -6.57 22.95
CA GLY A 38 13.54 -7.23 23.52
C GLY A 38 12.19 -6.62 23.13
N ILE A 39 12.18 -5.61 22.25
CA ILE A 39 10.97 -4.91 21.80
C ILE A 39 10.43 -5.63 20.56
N LYS A 40 9.28 -6.29 20.69
CA LYS A 40 8.64 -7.06 19.59
C LYS A 40 7.51 -6.29 18.90
N GLN A 41 7.73 -5.01 18.64
CA GLN A 41 6.69 -4.11 18.12
C GLN A 41 6.55 -4.17 16.58
N TYR A 42 7.63 -4.45 15.85
CA TYR A 42 7.65 -4.42 14.39
C TYR A 42 7.32 -5.78 13.76
N LEU A 43 6.30 -5.77 12.89
CA LEU A 43 5.94 -6.93 12.08
C LEU A 43 7.04 -7.34 11.11
N SER A 44 7.02 -8.60 10.67
CA SER A 44 7.94 -9.05 9.62
C SER A 44 7.66 -8.32 8.30
N TYR A 45 8.69 -8.22 7.45
CA TYR A 45 8.51 -7.65 6.11
C TYR A 45 7.52 -8.44 5.25
N TYR A 46 7.28 -9.72 5.56
CA TYR A 46 6.26 -10.53 4.91
C TYR A 46 4.85 -9.92 5.11
N ASN A 47 4.53 -9.46 6.32
CA ASN A 47 3.24 -8.82 6.59
C ASN A 47 3.07 -7.50 5.84
N ILE A 48 4.14 -6.70 5.73
CA ILE A 48 4.13 -5.48 4.90
C ILE A 48 3.91 -5.85 3.43
N ARG A 49 4.53 -6.92 2.93
CA ARG A 49 4.31 -7.39 1.56
C ARG A 49 2.85 -7.79 1.33
N LEU A 50 2.21 -8.46 2.28
CA LEU A 50 0.78 -8.78 2.19
C LEU A 50 -0.08 -7.50 2.15
N ALA A 51 0.24 -6.50 2.97
CA ALA A 51 -0.43 -5.20 2.95
C ALA A 51 -0.24 -4.48 1.58
N LYS A 52 0.95 -4.55 0.98
CA LYS A 52 1.21 -4.02 -0.36
C LYS A 52 0.36 -4.73 -1.43
N ILE A 53 0.33 -6.06 -1.40
CA ILE A 53 -0.43 -6.87 -2.36
C ILE A 53 -1.93 -6.54 -2.29
N ALA A 54 -2.48 -6.34 -1.09
CA ALA A 54 -3.88 -5.94 -0.92
C ALA A 54 -4.20 -4.55 -1.52
N CYS A 55 -3.18 -3.70 -1.73
CA CYS A 55 -3.33 -2.40 -2.37
C CYS A 55 -3.12 -2.43 -3.88
N TYR A 56 -2.80 -3.58 -4.48
CA TYR A 56 -2.56 -3.70 -5.92
C TYR A 56 -3.83 -4.16 -6.66
N PRO A 57 -4.09 -3.62 -7.85
CA PRO A 57 -5.16 -4.10 -8.72
C PRO A 57 -4.88 -5.53 -9.21
N PRO A 58 -5.89 -6.24 -9.74
CA PRO A 58 -5.69 -7.56 -10.33
C PRO A 58 -4.68 -7.52 -11.47
N ARG A 59 -3.81 -8.53 -11.58
CA ARG A 59 -2.67 -8.51 -12.51
C ARG A 59 -3.09 -8.41 -13.97
N GLU A 60 -4.18 -9.08 -14.32
CA GLU A 60 -4.80 -9.07 -15.65
C GLU A 60 -5.36 -7.70 -16.08
N THR A 61 -5.42 -6.73 -15.16
CA THR A 61 -5.86 -5.36 -15.44
C THR A 61 -4.70 -4.39 -15.59
N VAL A 62 -3.46 -4.83 -15.37
CA VAL A 62 -2.24 -4.04 -15.45
C VAL A 62 -1.42 -4.49 -16.66
N THR A 63 -1.01 -3.53 -17.48
CA THR A 63 -0.06 -3.75 -18.57
C THR A 63 1.24 -3.05 -18.23
N ILE A 64 2.35 -3.78 -18.29
CA ILE A 64 3.69 -3.25 -18.08
C ILE A 64 4.52 -3.64 -19.30
N SER A 65 5.17 -2.65 -19.89
CA SER A 65 6.16 -2.82 -20.95
C SER A 65 7.43 -2.05 -20.58
N ASP A 66 8.46 -2.15 -21.41
CA ASP A 66 9.73 -1.47 -21.19
C ASP A 66 9.61 0.06 -21.22
N THR A 67 8.58 0.60 -21.90
CA THR A 67 8.44 2.04 -22.15
C THR A 67 7.20 2.66 -21.51
N HIS A 68 6.21 1.87 -21.13
CA HIS A 68 4.98 2.37 -20.55
C HIS A 68 4.32 1.35 -19.63
N ALA A 69 3.50 1.87 -18.72
CA ALA A 69 2.60 1.07 -17.90
C ALA A 69 1.19 1.67 -17.96
N SER A 70 0.18 0.82 -17.97
CA SER A 70 -1.23 1.23 -17.95
C SER A 70 -2.06 0.28 -17.08
N ILE A 71 -3.23 0.77 -16.67
CA ILE A 71 -4.18 0.04 -15.85
C ILE A 71 -5.59 0.27 -16.39
N LYS A 72 -6.45 -0.75 -16.37
CA LYS A 72 -7.87 -0.59 -16.70
C LYS A 72 -8.52 0.36 -15.68
N LEU A 73 -9.13 1.44 -16.17
CA LEU A 73 -9.76 2.46 -15.31
C LEU A 73 -10.79 1.86 -14.35
N GLN A 74 -11.63 0.92 -14.83
CA GLN A 74 -12.63 0.27 -13.99
C GLN A 74 -11.99 -0.44 -12.78
N ALA A 75 -10.91 -1.20 -13.01
CA ALA A 75 -10.22 -1.91 -11.94
C ALA A 75 -9.60 -0.96 -10.90
N LEU A 76 -9.13 0.21 -11.33
CA LEU A 76 -8.65 1.27 -10.44
C LEU A 76 -9.77 1.85 -9.58
N LEU A 77 -10.93 2.15 -10.19
CA LEU A 77 -12.08 2.70 -9.50
C LEU A 77 -12.66 1.70 -8.49
N ASP A 78 -12.84 0.44 -8.88
CA ASP A 78 -13.36 -0.62 -8.01
C ASP A 78 -12.48 -0.79 -6.77
N LEU A 79 -11.16 -0.91 -6.96
CA LEU A 79 -10.20 -1.03 -5.86
C LEU A 79 -10.24 0.20 -4.94
N THR A 80 -10.34 1.40 -5.51
CA THR A 80 -10.38 2.65 -4.73
C THR A 80 -11.66 2.73 -3.90
N VAL A 81 -12.81 2.38 -4.47
CA VAL A 81 -14.10 2.36 -3.76
C VAL A 81 -14.07 1.36 -2.61
N CYS A 82 -13.64 0.12 -2.86
CA CYS A 82 -13.55 -0.91 -1.82
C CYS A 82 -12.72 -0.42 -0.63
N ARG A 83 -11.54 0.16 -0.89
CA ARG A 83 -10.67 0.66 0.18
C ARG A 83 -11.24 1.87 0.93
N ILE A 84 -11.98 2.75 0.24
CA ILE A 84 -12.68 3.87 0.89
C ILE A 84 -13.76 3.31 1.83
N LEU A 85 -14.58 2.39 1.36
CA LEU A 85 -15.65 1.79 2.17
C LEU A 85 -15.10 1.07 3.40
N GLU A 86 -14.02 0.30 3.25
CA GLU A 86 -13.30 -0.34 4.35
C GLU A 86 -12.79 0.69 5.39
N THR A 87 -12.22 1.80 4.91
CA THR A 87 -11.67 2.85 5.78
C THR A 87 -12.74 3.49 6.66
N TYR A 88 -13.95 3.67 6.13
CA TYR A 88 -15.08 4.24 6.86
C TYR A 88 -15.95 3.18 7.57
N ASN A 89 -15.57 1.89 7.51
CA ASN A 89 -16.36 0.76 8.00
C ASN A 89 -17.82 0.80 7.50
N ILE A 90 -18.02 1.21 6.25
CA ILE A 90 -19.34 1.24 5.63
C ILE A 90 -19.66 -0.19 5.21
N ASP A 91 -20.66 -0.78 5.87
CA ASP A 91 -21.12 -2.13 5.56
C ASP A 91 -21.67 -2.18 4.13
N THR A 92 -21.11 -3.05 3.30
CA THR A 92 -21.53 -3.24 1.91
C THR A 92 -22.81 -4.07 1.78
N ASN A 93 -23.30 -4.70 2.86
CA ASN A 93 -24.64 -5.28 2.94
C ASN A 93 -25.76 -4.22 2.93
N PHE A 94 -25.43 -2.93 2.79
CA PHE A 94 -26.35 -1.84 2.47
C PHE A 94 -26.91 -1.95 1.03
N GLU A 95 -27.55 -3.06 0.67
CA GLU A 95 -28.14 -3.32 -0.66
C GLU A 95 -29.25 -2.32 -1.10
N LYS A 96 -29.49 -1.23 -0.35
CA LYS A 96 -30.54 -0.26 -0.62
C LYS A 96 -30.06 1.17 -0.87
N ARG A 97 -28.75 1.42 -0.93
CA ARG A 97 -28.22 2.78 -1.18
C ARG A 97 -27.33 2.83 -2.42
N ASN A 98 -27.81 3.53 -3.43
CA ASN A 98 -27.02 3.90 -4.60
C ASN A 98 -26.05 5.02 -4.21
N LEU A 99 -24.81 4.66 -3.89
CA LEU A 99 -23.73 5.61 -3.65
C LEU A 99 -23.18 6.11 -5.00
N LYS A 100 -22.87 7.40 -5.08
CA LYS A 100 -22.25 8.01 -6.25
C LYS A 100 -20.84 8.46 -5.89
N LEU A 101 -19.84 7.87 -6.55
CA LEU A 101 -18.47 8.37 -6.51
C LEU A 101 -18.34 9.51 -7.54
N ILE A 102 -18.03 10.71 -7.07
CA ILE A 102 -17.67 11.84 -7.92
C ILE A 102 -16.14 11.95 -7.91
N SER A 103 -15.52 11.77 -9.07
CA SER A 103 -14.06 11.75 -9.22
C SER A 103 -13.56 12.84 -10.16
N LYS A 104 -12.31 13.26 -9.96
CA LYS A 104 -11.55 14.11 -10.86
C LYS A 104 -10.39 13.31 -11.45
N TRP A 105 -10.03 13.57 -12.70
CA TRP A 105 -8.85 12.97 -13.34
C TRP A 105 -8.16 13.99 -14.26
N GLY A 106 -6.92 13.69 -14.65
CA GLY A 106 -6.07 14.51 -15.52
C GLY A 106 -4.68 13.91 -15.65
N PHE A 107 -3.81 14.53 -16.46
CA PHE A 107 -2.42 14.12 -16.66
C PHE A 107 -1.51 15.35 -16.79
N ASP A 108 -0.23 15.18 -16.49
CA ASP A 108 0.83 16.19 -16.50
C ASP A 108 2.14 15.55 -16.99
N GLY A 109 3.02 16.34 -17.60
CA GLY A 109 4.37 15.95 -18.02
C GLY A 109 5.44 16.69 -17.21
N ALA A 110 6.38 15.94 -16.65
CA ALA A 110 7.57 16.48 -15.99
C ALA A 110 8.83 16.22 -16.85
N SER A 111 9.84 17.09 -16.73
CA SER A 111 11.18 16.90 -17.32
C SER A 111 12.24 16.64 -16.22
N CYS A 112 13.51 16.44 -16.61
CA CYS A 112 14.66 16.22 -15.71
C CYS A 112 14.74 14.85 -15.02
N GLN A 113 14.16 13.82 -15.63
CA GLN A 113 14.40 12.43 -15.23
C GLN A 113 15.80 11.99 -15.67
N ASN A 114 16.45 11.16 -14.86
CA ASN A 114 17.78 10.63 -15.17
C ASN A 114 17.70 9.65 -16.35
N LEU A 115 18.67 9.73 -17.28
CA LEU A 115 18.86 8.71 -18.30
C LEU A 115 19.39 7.43 -17.64
N HIS A 116 18.71 6.32 -17.86
CA HIS A 116 19.15 5.03 -17.36
C HIS A 116 19.87 4.26 -18.47
N GLU A 117 21.14 3.94 -18.26
CA GLU A 117 21.90 3.03 -19.11
C GLU A 117 21.59 1.58 -18.67
N GLN A 118 20.85 0.86 -19.50
CA GLN A 118 20.58 -0.56 -19.30
C GLN A 118 21.69 -1.36 -19.98
N THR A 119 22.48 -2.10 -19.20
CA THR A 119 23.49 -3.05 -19.71
C THR A 119 22.90 -4.44 -19.86
#